data_AF-A0A816L0H2-F1
#
_entry.id   AF-A0A816L0H2-F1
#
_cell.length_a   1.000
_cell.length_b   1.000
_cell.length_c   1.000
_cell.angle_alpha   90.00
_cell.angle_beta   90.00
_cell.angle_gamma   90.00
#
_symmetry.space_group_name_H-M   'P 1'
#
loop_
_entity.id
_entity.type
_entity.pdbx_description
1 polymer ?
#
loop_
_entity_poly.entity_id
_entity_poly.type
_entity_poly.pdbx_seq_one_letter_code
_entity_poly.pdbx_strand_id
1 'polypeptide(L)'
;MFLSPLKKDTQIKQLRRELAQLLESGHTQTALIRVEHVVREEKTVAAYELVGIYCELIIVRLGVIDSHKTWPNDLKEAVASVLYASKMLSDVAELADVVKYFSAKYDKYFVSAAVGLQSDFGVSRLLVDKLSVKAPDGPTKNKILKEIAT
;
A
#
# COMPACT_ATOMS: atom_id res chain seq x y z
N MET A 1 -16.56 5.18 -0.26
CA MET A 1 -15.51 6.22 -0.27
C MET A 1 -14.18 5.62 -0.75
N PHE A 2 -14.13 5.12 -2.00
CA PHE A 2 -12.91 4.53 -2.58
C PHE A 2 -12.86 4.88 -4.08
N LEU A 3 -12.62 6.16 -4.39
CA LEU A 3 -12.40 6.60 -5.77
C LEU A 3 -10.92 6.46 -6.19
N SER A 4 -10.01 6.12 -5.26
CA SER A 4 -8.57 5.97 -5.54
C SER A 4 -8.21 4.70 -6.33
N PRO A 5 -8.79 3.49 -6.09
CA PRO A 5 -8.35 2.29 -6.80
C PRO A 5 -8.77 2.29 -8.28
N LEU A 6 -10.03 2.65 -8.58
CA LEU A 6 -10.57 2.66 -9.94
C LEU A 6 -9.83 3.65 -10.87
N LYS A 7 -9.45 4.81 -10.33
CA LYS A 7 -8.64 5.79 -11.07
C LYS A 7 -7.26 5.23 -11.40
N LYS A 8 -6.62 4.54 -10.44
CA LYS A 8 -5.32 3.90 -10.64
C LYS A 8 -5.40 2.74 -11.63
N ASP A 9 -6.46 1.93 -11.63
CA ASP A 9 -6.63 0.86 -12.63
C ASP A 9 -6.66 1.38 -14.07
N THR A 10 -7.36 2.50 -14.28
CA THR A 10 -7.42 3.15 -15.59
C THR A 10 -6.04 3.67 -16.01
N GLN A 11 -5.32 4.28 -15.07
CA GLN A 11 -3.97 4.77 -15.29
C GLN A 11 -2.98 3.63 -15.60
N ILE A 12 -3.06 2.51 -14.88
CA ILE A 12 -2.21 1.33 -15.11
C ILE A 12 -2.44 0.77 -16.51
N LYS A 13 -3.70 0.65 -16.95
CA LYS A 13 -4.02 0.21 -18.32
C LYS A 13 -3.41 1.13 -19.37
N GLN A 14 -3.44 2.44 -19.14
CA GLN A 14 -2.82 3.41 -20.04
C GLN A 14 -1.29 3.26 -20.07
N LEU A 15 -0.65 3.17 -18.91
CA LEU A 15 0.80 2.98 -18.80
C LEU A 15 1.27 1.67 -19.47
N ARG A 16 0.51 0.58 -19.32
CA ARG A 16 0.79 -0.70 -19.99
C ARG A 16 0.72 -0.57 -21.51
N ARG A 17 -0.26 0.17 -22.05
CA ARG A 17 -0.36 0.45 -23.50
C ARG A 17 0.83 1.26 -24.01
N GLU A 18 1.24 2.29 -23.27
CA GLU A 18 2.42 3.08 -23.61
C GLU A 18 3.70 2.25 -23.60
N LEU A 19 3.83 1.31 -22.65
CA LEU A 19 4.95 0.37 -22.64
C LEU A 19 4.93 -0.56 -23.85
N ALA A 20 3.78 -1.09 -24.25
CA ALA A 20 3.66 -1.91 -25.46
C ALA A 20 4.13 -1.14 -26.71
N GLN A 21 3.70 0.12 -26.86
CA GLN A 21 4.14 0.98 -27.97
C GLN A 21 5.65 1.25 -27.97
N LEU A 22 6.26 1.43 -26.78
CA LEU A 22 7.71 1.58 -26.66
C LEU A 22 8.45 0.31 -27.09
N LEU A 23 7.92 -0.86 -26.75
CA LEU A 23 8.50 -2.15 -27.14
C LEU A 23 8.39 -2.37 -28.66
N GLU A 24 7.23 -2.09 -29.25
CA GLU A 24 6.99 -2.18 -30.70
C GLU A 24 7.91 -1.26 -31.51
N SER A 25 8.20 -0.07 -30.99
CA SER A 25 9.10 0.91 -31.61
C SER A 25 10.58 0.68 -31.30
N GLY A 26 10.94 -0.40 -30.59
CA GLY A 26 12.33 -0.76 -30.28
C GLY A 26 12.98 0.02 -29.13
N HIS A 27 12.22 0.83 -28.38
CA HIS A 27 12.70 1.65 -27.26
C HIS A 27 12.80 0.84 -25.95
N THR A 28 13.47 -0.32 -25.99
CA THR A 28 13.53 -1.28 -24.87
C THR A 28 14.15 -0.68 -23.60
N GLN A 29 15.18 0.16 -23.72
CA GLN A 29 15.82 0.81 -22.58
C GLN A 29 14.85 1.75 -21.85
N THR A 30 14.05 2.51 -22.61
CA THR A 30 13.00 3.37 -22.04
C THR A 30 11.90 2.53 -21.40
N ALA A 31 11.51 1.42 -22.01
CA ALA A 31 10.53 0.49 -21.43
C ALA A 31 11.02 -0.12 -20.09
N LEU A 32 12.31 -0.47 -19.98
CA LEU A 32 12.93 -0.99 -18.75
C LEU A 32 12.92 -0.02 -17.58
N ILE A 33 12.98 1.28 -17.86
CA ILE A 33 12.86 2.33 -16.84
C ILE A 33 11.39 2.54 -16.49
N ARG A 34 10.52 2.66 -17.50
CA ARG A 34 9.09 2.97 -17.29
C ARG A 34 8.29 1.83 -16.68
N VAL A 35 8.69 0.57 -16.86
CA VAL A 35 8.01 -0.58 -16.23
C VAL A 35 8.05 -0.52 -14.70
N GLU A 36 9.06 0.14 -14.10
CA GLU A 36 9.10 0.38 -12.66
C GLU A 36 7.87 1.16 -12.16
N HIS A 37 7.39 2.11 -12.98
CA HIS A 37 6.23 2.92 -12.63
C HIS A 37 4.95 2.07 -12.63
N VAL A 38 4.77 1.22 -13.65
CA VAL A 38 3.63 0.27 -13.69
C VAL A 38 3.64 -0.64 -12.48
N VAL A 39 4.80 -1.22 -12.14
CA VAL A 39 4.94 -2.09 -10.97
C VAL A 39 4.59 -1.36 -9.67
N ARG A 40 5.02 -0.10 -9.52
CA ARG A 40 4.72 0.71 -8.34
C ARG A 40 3.21 0.98 -8.21
N GLU A 41 2.55 1.32 -9.32
CA GLU A 41 1.11 1.58 -9.32
C GLU A 41 0.31 0.31 -9.03
N GLU A 42 0.65 -0.83 -9.66
CA GLU A 42 0.02 -2.13 -9.39
C GLU A 42 0.19 -2.55 -7.92
N LYS A 43 1.40 -2.37 -7.37
CA LYS A 43 1.66 -2.62 -5.95
C LYS A 43 0.82 -1.72 -5.04
N THR A 44 0.64 -0.46 -5.41
CA THR A 44 -0.15 0.51 -4.65
C THR A 44 -1.63 0.15 -4.67
N VAL A 45 -2.18 -0.31 -5.80
CA VAL A 45 -3.56 -0.82 -5.87
C VAL A 45 -3.74 -2.02 -4.94
N ALA A 46 -2.81 -2.99 -4.97
CA ALA A 46 -2.85 -4.12 -4.05
C ALA A 46 -2.72 -3.70 -2.57
N ALA A 47 -1.95 -2.65 -2.27
CA ALA A 47 -1.88 -2.09 -0.92
C ALA A 47 -3.24 -1.49 -0.48
N TYR A 48 -3.95 -0.80 -1.38
CA TYR A 48 -5.29 -0.28 -1.08
C TYR A 48 -6.28 -1.38 -0.73
N GLU A 49 -6.25 -2.50 -1.45
CA GLU A 49 -7.10 -3.66 -1.14
C GLU A 49 -6.82 -4.21 0.26
N LEU A 50 -5.54 -4.40 0.61
CA LEU A 50 -5.13 -4.86 1.95
C LEU A 50 -5.54 -3.89 3.05
N VAL A 51 -5.34 -2.58 2.84
CA VAL A 51 -5.77 -1.54 3.77
C VAL A 51 -7.29 -1.57 3.94
N GLY A 52 -8.05 -1.77 2.85
CA GLY A 52 -9.50 -1.92 2.89
C GLY A 52 -9.95 -3.08 3.79
N ILE A 53 -9.31 -4.25 3.64
CA ILE A 53 -9.58 -5.44 4.47
C ILE A 53 -9.28 -5.15 5.96
N TYR A 54 -8.16 -4.49 6.26
CA TYR A 54 -7.83 -4.15 7.64
C TYR A 54 -8.79 -3.10 8.22
N CYS A 55 -9.21 -2.11 7.44
CA CYS A 55 -10.23 -1.15 7.86
C CYS A 55 -11.57 -1.83 8.16
N GLU A 56 -11.99 -2.80 7.33
CA GLU A 56 -13.21 -3.58 7.58
C GLU A 56 -13.13 -4.37 8.88
N LEU A 57 -12.00 -5.05 9.13
CA LEU A 57 -11.75 -5.75 10.39
C LEU A 57 -11.81 -4.80 11.59
N ILE A 58 -11.19 -3.63 11.50
CA ILE A 58 -11.21 -2.61 12.56
C ILE A 58 -12.64 -2.15 12.83
N ILE A 59 -13.43 -1.89 11.78
CA ILE A 59 -14.84 -1.46 11.89
C ILE A 59 -15.67 -2.53 12.61
N VAL A 60 -15.57 -3.79 12.18
CA VAL A 60 -16.30 -4.92 12.79
C VAL A 60 -15.93 -5.11 14.27
N ARG A 61 -14.70 -4.73 14.66
CA ARG A 61 -14.17 -4.87 16.02
C ARG A 61 -14.16 -3.58 16.82
N LEU A 62 -14.83 -2.52 16.35
CA LEU A 62 -14.85 -1.21 17.04
C LEU A 62 -15.31 -1.31 18.50
N GLY A 63 -16.30 -2.13 18.82
CA GLY A 63 -16.76 -2.30 20.21
C GLY A 63 -15.68 -2.86 21.14
N VAL A 64 -14.84 -3.78 20.64
CA VAL A 64 -13.70 -4.33 21.38
C VAL A 64 -12.61 -3.29 21.54
N ILE A 65 -12.28 -2.57 20.46
CA ILE A 65 -11.33 -1.47 20.51
C ILE A 65 -11.80 -0.45 21.55
N ASP A 66 -13.09 -0.11 21.56
CA ASP A 66 -13.60 0.93 22.43
C ASP A 66 -13.56 0.54 23.92
N SER A 67 -13.92 -0.70 24.25
CA SER A 67 -13.95 -1.18 25.64
C SER A 67 -12.57 -1.45 26.23
N HIS A 68 -11.54 -1.66 25.40
CA HIS A 68 -10.19 -1.97 25.85
C HIS A 68 -9.34 -0.69 26.03
N LYS A 69 -8.82 -0.49 27.24
CA LYS A 69 -7.85 0.59 27.55
C LYS A 69 -6.46 0.34 26.98
N THR A 70 -6.11 -0.93 26.75
CA THR A 70 -4.81 -1.36 26.22
C THR A 70 -4.99 -1.97 24.83
N TRP A 71 -3.89 -2.11 24.09
CA TRP A 71 -3.91 -2.64 22.73
C TRP A 71 -4.45 -4.09 22.68
N PRO A 72 -5.54 -4.35 21.94
CA PRO A 72 -5.98 -5.72 21.68
C PRO A 72 -4.99 -6.42 20.75
N ASN A 73 -4.34 -7.48 21.25
CA ASN A 73 -3.27 -8.19 20.55
C ASN A 73 -3.71 -8.79 19.20
N ASP A 74 -4.96 -9.24 19.13
CA ASP A 74 -5.59 -9.82 17.94
C ASP A 74 -5.86 -8.79 16.83
N LEU A 75 -5.86 -7.49 17.16
CA LEU A 75 -6.05 -6.40 16.19
C LEU A 75 -4.77 -5.60 15.93
N LYS A 76 -3.68 -5.96 16.63
CA LYS A 76 -2.41 -5.24 16.57
C LYS A 76 -1.90 -5.12 15.13
N GLU A 77 -1.90 -6.21 14.37
CA GLU A 77 -1.43 -6.20 12.98
C GLU A 77 -2.29 -5.29 12.10
N ALA A 78 -3.60 -5.40 12.19
CA ALA A 78 -4.51 -4.61 11.36
C ALA A 78 -4.35 -3.11 11.61
N VAL A 79 -4.37 -2.70 12.89
CA VAL A 79 -4.22 -1.28 13.24
C VAL A 79 -2.83 -0.78 12.89
N ALA A 80 -1.76 -1.50 13.26
CA ALA A 80 -0.40 -1.09 12.93
C ALA A 80 -0.19 -0.95 11.40
N SER A 81 -0.80 -1.84 10.63
CA SER A 81 -0.77 -1.82 9.16
C SER A 81 -1.47 -0.58 8.58
N VAL A 82 -2.66 -0.22 9.09
CA VAL A 82 -3.37 0.99 8.67
C VAL A 82 -2.63 2.26 9.08
N LEU A 83 -2.04 2.29 10.28
CA LEU A 83 -1.21 3.41 10.74
C LEU A 83 0.07 3.56 9.90
N TYR A 84 0.71 2.46 9.53
CA TYR A 84 1.85 2.51 8.60
C TYR A 84 1.42 3.02 7.22
N ALA A 85 0.28 2.54 6.70
CA ALA A 85 -0.25 2.95 5.42
C ALA A 85 -0.58 4.45 5.35
N SER A 86 -1.03 5.06 6.44
CA SER A 86 -1.35 6.50 6.47
C SER A 86 -0.15 7.39 6.12
N LYS A 87 1.07 6.94 6.40
CA LYS A 87 2.31 7.66 6.04
C LYS A 87 2.67 7.47 4.58
N MET A 88 2.46 6.27 4.05
CA MET A 88 2.86 5.89 2.70
C MET A 88 1.84 6.36 1.65
N LEU A 89 0.57 6.43 2.03
CA LEU A 89 -0.59 6.79 1.20
C LEU A 89 -1.14 8.16 1.64
N SER A 90 -0.28 9.19 1.58
CA SER A 90 -0.64 10.55 2.01
C SER A 90 -1.71 11.23 1.15
N ASP A 91 -2.05 10.63 0.01
CA ASP A 91 -3.16 11.01 -0.86
C ASP A 91 -4.53 10.60 -0.29
N VAL A 92 -4.58 9.77 0.75
CA VAL A 92 -5.81 9.38 1.45
C VAL A 92 -5.89 10.10 2.79
N ALA A 93 -6.51 11.28 2.78
CA ALA A 93 -6.62 12.16 3.94
C ALA A 93 -7.30 11.48 5.15
N GLU A 94 -8.23 10.58 4.89
CA GLU A 94 -9.01 9.86 5.91
C GLU A 94 -8.12 8.97 6.79
N LEU A 95 -6.99 8.47 6.26
CA LEU A 95 -6.05 7.69 7.04
C LEU A 95 -5.34 8.54 8.11
N ALA A 96 -5.20 9.85 7.89
CA ALA A 96 -4.66 10.76 8.89
C ALA A 96 -5.60 10.91 10.10
N ASP A 97 -6.91 10.86 9.87
CA ASP A 97 -7.90 10.86 10.95
C ASP A 97 -7.79 9.58 11.79
N VAL A 98 -7.54 8.43 11.16
CA VAL A 98 -7.30 7.16 11.87
C VAL A 98 -6.12 7.29 12.83
N VAL A 99 -5.00 7.86 12.37
CA VAL A 99 -3.82 8.13 13.25
C VAL A 99 -4.20 9.01 14.42
N LYS A 100 -4.97 10.08 14.17
CA LYS A 100 -5.42 11.02 15.22
C LYS A 100 -6.27 10.32 16.27
N TYR A 101 -7.25 9.50 15.86
CA TYR A 101 -8.13 8.79 16.79
C TYR A 101 -7.37 7.77 17.64
N PHE A 102 -6.51 6.94 17.03
CA PHE A 102 -5.71 5.97 17.78
C PHE A 102 -4.67 6.65 18.69
N SER A 103 -4.11 7.80 18.30
CA SER A 103 -3.18 8.58 19.14
C SER A 103 -3.87 9.24 20.34
N ALA A 104 -5.18 9.50 20.25
CA ALA A 104 -5.95 10.05 21.35
C ALA A 104 -6.39 8.96 22.34
N LYS A 105 -6.67 7.75 21.83
CA LYS A 105 -7.14 6.62 22.64
C LYS A 105 -6.00 5.85 23.32
N TYR A 106 -4.87 5.69 22.64
CA TYR A 106 -3.74 4.88 23.10
C TYR A 106 -2.44 5.68 23.17
N ASP A 107 -1.38 5.04 23.65
CA ASP A 107 -0.06 5.64 23.78
C ASP A 107 0.50 6.11 22.41
N LYS A 108 0.94 7.38 22.36
CA LYS A 108 1.51 8.01 21.17
C LYS A 108 2.80 7.34 20.69
N TYR A 109 3.57 6.75 21.60
CA TYR A 109 4.76 5.97 21.26
C TYR A 109 4.39 4.81 20.34
N PHE A 110 3.31 4.08 20.66
CA PHE A 110 2.89 2.96 19.82
C PHE A 110 2.50 3.41 18.41
N VAL A 111 1.71 4.49 18.32
CA VAL A 111 1.27 5.01 17.02
C VAL A 111 2.45 5.48 16.18
N SER A 112 3.36 6.25 16.78
CA SER A 112 4.58 6.72 16.10
C SER A 112 5.52 5.58 15.69
N ALA A 113 5.62 4.52 16.49
CA ALA A 113 6.43 3.36 16.18
C ALA A 113 5.86 2.51 15.03
N ALA A 114 4.53 2.33 14.99
CA ALA A 114 3.85 1.67 13.86
C ALA A 114 4.00 2.49 12.56
N VAL A 115 3.75 3.80 12.62
CA VAL A 115 3.97 4.74 11.51
C VAL A 115 5.43 4.73 11.04
N GLY A 116 6.37 4.60 11.99
CA GLY A 116 7.81 4.60 11.77
C GLY A 116 8.39 3.26 11.28
N LEU A 117 7.58 2.20 11.20
CA LEU A 117 8.04 0.83 10.92
C LEU A 117 9.17 0.38 11.85
N GLN A 118 9.05 0.65 13.16
CA GLN A 118 10.00 0.10 14.14
C GLN A 118 9.87 -1.43 14.22
N SER A 119 10.99 -2.11 14.47
CA SER A 119 11.01 -3.56 14.67
C SER A 119 10.02 -3.97 15.77
N ASP A 120 9.27 -5.05 15.54
CA ASP A 120 8.33 -5.70 16.48
C ASP A 120 6.93 -5.05 16.67
N PHE A 121 6.58 -4.03 15.88
CA PHE A 121 5.26 -3.40 15.97
C PHE A 121 4.13 -4.11 15.20
N GLY A 122 4.44 -5.23 14.54
CA GLY A 122 3.43 -6.13 13.97
C GLY A 122 2.78 -5.64 12.68
N VAL A 123 3.41 -4.69 11.96
CA VAL A 123 2.95 -4.29 10.62
C VAL A 123 3.03 -5.49 9.67
N SER A 124 1.99 -5.69 8.86
CA SER A 124 1.93 -6.75 7.86
C SER A 124 3.10 -6.68 6.90
N ARG A 125 3.89 -7.75 6.82
CA ARG A 125 5.03 -7.85 5.90
C ARG A 125 4.60 -7.72 4.45
N LEU A 126 3.42 -8.25 4.13
CA LEU A 126 2.85 -8.14 2.79
C LEU A 126 2.56 -6.69 2.44
N LEU A 127 1.92 -5.94 3.36
CA LEU A 127 1.64 -4.52 3.13
C LEU A 127 2.94 -3.70 2.99
N VAL A 128 3.95 -3.99 3.81
CA VAL A 128 5.27 -3.35 3.70
C VAL A 128 5.92 -3.61 2.34
N ASP A 129 5.85 -4.83 1.82
CA ASP A 129 6.38 -5.13 0.48
C ASP A 129 5.62 -4.38 -0.63
N LYS A 130 4.30 -4.27 -0.51
CA LYS A 130 3.47 -3.54 -1.47
C LYS A 130 3.72 -2.04 -1.43
N LEU A 131 3.92 -1.45 -0.26
CA LEU A 131 4.21 -0.02 -0.10
C LEU A 131 5.70 0.31 -0.26
N SER A 132 6.57 -0.68 -0.43
CA SER A 132 8.01 -0.48 -0.60
C SER A 132 8.33 0.29 -1.87
N VAL A 133 9.16 1.31 -1.75
CA VAL A 133 9.69 2.09 -2.89
C VAL A 133 10.84 1.38 -3.64
N LYS A 134 11.23 0.17 -3.20
CA LYS A 134 12.33 -0.59 -3.81
C LYS A 134 11.99 -0.96 -5.25
N ALA A 135 12.86 -0.59 -6.18
CA ALA A 135 12.72 -0.96 -7.57
C ALA A 135 12.81 -2.49 -7.76
N PRO A 136 12.02 -3.08 -8.67
CA PRO A 136 12.16 -4.48 -9.06
C PRO A 136 13.54 -4.72 -9.69
N ASP A 137 14.04 -5.96 -9.59
CA ASP A 137 15.29 -6.34 -10.24
C ASP A 137 15.15 -6.46 -11.77
N GLY A 138 16.28 -6.49 -12.48
CA GLY A 138 16.33 -6.61 -13.94
C GLY A 138 15.55 -7.83 -14.49
N PRO A 139 15.72 -9.03 -13.92
CA PRO A 139 14.95 -10.21 -14.34
C PRO A 139 13.44 -10.03 -14.21
N THR A 140 12.96 -9.45 -13.10
CA THR A 140 11.53 -9.17 -12.88
C THR A 140 11.00 -8.17 -13.89
N LYS A 141 11.73 -7.08 -14.14
CA LYS A 141 11.37 -6.10 -15.18
C LYS A 141 11.22 -6.75 -16.54
N ASN A 142 12.20 -7.58 -16.94
CA ASN A 142 12.17 -8.29 -18.21
C ASN A 142 10.99 -9.25 -18.32
N LYS A 143 10.64 -9.95 -17.23
CA LYS A 143 9.46 -10.83 -17.19
C LYS A 143 8.18 -10.04 -17.46
N ILE A 144 7.99 -8.91 -16.77
CA ILE A 144 6.79 -8.07 -16.92
C ILE A 144 6.71 -7.45 -18.31
N LEU A 145 7.83 -6.97 -18.87
CA LEU A 145 7.84 -6.46 -20.23
C LEU A 145 7.45 -7.51 -21.27
N LYS A 146 7.87 -8.78 -21.08
CA LYS A 146 7.43 -9.88 -21.94
C LYS A 146 5.92 -10.14 -21.83
N GLU A 147 5.37 -10.08 -20.62
CA GLU A 147 3.93 -10.21 -20.40
C GLU A 147 3.13 -9.06 -21.02
N ILE A 148 3.69 -7.85 -21.10
CA ILE A 148 3.06 -6.69 -21.74
C ILE A 148 3.14 -6.75 -23.28
N ALA A 149 4.19 -7.37 -23.82
CA ALA A 149 4.39 -7.52 -25.27
C ALA A 149 3.60 -8.69 -25.88
N THR A 150 2.91 -9.49 -25.06
CA THR A 150 2.08 -10.64 -25.48
C THR A 150 0.63 -10.21 -25.60
#